data_AF-A0A9W9S2K7-F1
#
_entry.id   AF-A0A9W9S2K7-F1
#
_cell.length_a   1.000
_cell.length_b   1.000
_cell.length_c   1.000
_cell.angle_alpha   90.00
_cell.angle_beta   90.00
_cell.angle_gamma   90.00
#
_symmetry.space_group_name_H-M   'P 1'
#
loop_
_entity.id
_entity.type
_entity.pdbx_description
1 polymer ?
#
loop_
_entity_poly.entity_id
_entity_poly.type
_entity_poly.pdbx_seq_one_letter_code
_entity_poly.pdbx_strand_id
1 'polypeptide(L)'
;MITFYRTRPHPYQSSSNTFDDLYAKFLEDIERLDTWDGPMIEALRDPPKPLEIPEHPANRTGGMNILDLAANVENRSSSEGSQFPDAFILSRLSGPEPRCMDPLDLELNRQVRQILHSGCAICPKQDDLSDCGFCLSMTYCSQEHLLLDQASHEKICGLIVAARERAEEWRVKLEQDPSQPFRTKVGELHLIPGAQRYFAELSTLIELHEPIRHRCAVERQLIFAFHIMYMSGIDSYGYRFKVPALMMRINRDQECYDFMKWRTNQSEDPNSKTALDYLSLRFANPTLVNPIIPNPRRDFVGYEQEDIFEPIDVFSPETPIMTLIPLCLVKIRFLVDVQRLHLAVRAFGDKLNGDVLDLVLKNIPFTKQIAEKKDLIKSAVARRATMKALMGQVLKLYRKVKSMNHLVWKGMAWLMRGDTPWPSEDHTLVEEMEAQVKMNWESWIETPGAITLLREIMTKAGDL
;
A
#
# COMPACT_ATOMS: atom_id res chain seq x y z
N MET A 1 -4.47 19.58 17.74
CA MET A 1 -4.14 18.85 18.98
C MET A 1 -4.54 17.41 18.77
N ILE A 2 -3.63 16.56 18.32
CA ILE A 2 -3.81 15.10 18.35
C ILE A 2 -2.97 14.65 19.54
N THR A 3 -3.62 14.40 20.66
CA THR A 3 -2.95 13.93 21.87
C THR A 3 -2.52 12.48 21.63
N PHE A 4 -1.23 12.17 21.73
CA PHE A 4 -0.75 10.79 21.62
C PHE A 4 -1.32 9.98 22.78
N TYR A 5 -2.25 9.07 22.49
CA TYR A 5 -2.91 8.26 23.50
C TYR A 5 -1.97 7.17 24.02
N ARG A 6 -1.63 7.25 25.31
CA ARG A 6 -1.20 6.11 26.11
C ARG A 6 -2.45 5.30 26.46
N THR A 7 -2.80 4.30 25.65
CA THR A 7 -3.71 3.25 26.10
C THR A 7 -3.07 2.55 27.29
N ARG A 8 -3.75 2.54 28.45
CA ARG A 8 -3.28 1.77 29.61
C ARG A 8 -3.30 0.29 29.22
N PRO A 9 -2.20 -0.46 29.34
CA PRO A 9 -2.20 -1.87 28.99
C PRO A 9 -3.21 -2.60 29.87
N HIS A 10 -4.16 -3.29 29.22
CA HIS A 10 -5.03 -4.24 29.91
C HIS A 10 -4.14 -5.38 30.43
N PRO A 11 -4.25 -5.79 31.71
CA PRO A 11 -3.41 -6.85 32.26
C PRO A 11 -3.88 -8.20 31.73
N TYR A 12 -3.53 -8.52 30.49
CA TYR A 12 -3.66 -9.85 29.94
C TYR A 12 -2.37 -10.62 30.30
N GLN A 13 -2.42 -11.41 31.37
CA GLN A 13 -1.33 -12.32 31.72
C GLN A 13 -1.32 -13.50 30.73
N SER A 14 -0.66 -13.33 29.57
CA SER A 14 -0.32 -14.46 28.71
C SER A 14 0.79 -15.27 29.37
N SER A 15 0.61 -16.57 29.56
CA SER A 15 1.66 -17.45 30.07
C SER A 15 2.86 -17.46 29.10
N SER A 16 4.03 -17.06 29.58
CA SER A 16 5.28 -16.96 28.79
C SER A 16 5.63 -18.25 28.04
N ASN A 17 5.29 -19.40 28.62
CA ASN A 17 5.65 -20.73 28.08
C ASN A 17 5.05 -21.01 26.69
N THR A 18 3.85 -20.49 26.40
CA THR A 18 3.15 -20.77 25.12
C THR A 18 3.89 -20.22 23.90
N PHE A 19 4.69 -19.18 24.07
CA PHE A 19 5.34 -18.52 22.95
C PHE A 19 6.72 -19.10 22.63
N ASP A 20 7.49 -19.49 23.65
CA ASP A 20 8.74 -20.20 23.41
C ASP A 20 8.46 -21.53 22.68
N ASP A 21 7.35 -22.18 23.02
CA ASP A 21 6.82 -23.34 22.28
C ASP A 21 6.43 -22.99 20.83
N LEU A 22 5.77 -21.85 20.62
CA LEU A 22 5.41 -21.37 19.28
C LEU A 22 6.65 -21.13 18.42
N TYR A 23 7.65 -20.44 18.96
CA TYR A 23 8.91 -20.18 18.28
C TYR A 23 9.63 -21.48 17.98
N ALA A 24 9.74 -22.40 18.95
CA ALA A 24 10.34 -23.72 18.77
C ALA A 24 9.68 -24.50 17.63
N LYS A 25 8.34 -24.53 17.56
CA LYS A 25 7.60 -25.17 16.45
C LYS A 25 7.97 -24.57 15.09
N PHE A 26 8.09 -23.26 14.99
CA PHE A 26 8.52 -22.63 13.73
C PHE A 26 10.00 -22.88 13.42
N LEU A 27 10.86 -23.01 14.42
CA LEU A 27 12.25 -23.41 14.20
C LEU A 27 12.33 -24.84 13.67
N GLU A 28 11.54 -25.76 14.22
CA GLU A 28 11.43 -27.12 13.70
C GLU A 28 10.98 -27.10 12.23
N ASP A 29 10.00 -26.27 11.87
CA ASP A 29 9.55 -26.18 10.47
C ASP A 29 10.61 -25.55 9.54
N ILE A 30 11.38 -24.56 10.03
CA ILE A 30 12.52 -24.01 9.28
C ILE A 30 13.63 -25.06 9.11
N GLU A 31 13.90 -25.89 10.13
CA GLU A 31 14.86 -26.99 10.05
C GLU A 31 14.36 -28.09 9.12
N ARG A 32 13.05 -28.36 9.12
CA ARG A 32 12.40 -29.30 8.18
C ARG A 32 12.42 -28.81 6.73
N LEU A 33 12.62 -27.53 6.45
CA LEU A 33 12.81 -27.06 5.06
C LEU A 33 13.97 -27.76 4.35
N ASP A 34 14.94 -28.32 5.09
CA ASP A 34 16.02 -29.12 4.52
C ASP A 34 15.58 -30.58 4.23
N THR A 35 14.60 -31.11 4.97
CA THR A 35 14.04 -32.46 4.80
C THR A 35 12.75 -32.50 3.97
N TRP A 36 12.21 -31.33 3.58
CA TRP A 36 10.91 -31.24 2.92
C TRP A 36 10.96 -31.68 1.44
N ASP A 37 10.78 -32.97 1.17
CA ASP A 37 10.61 -33.52 -0.19
C ASP A 37 9.16 -33.40 -0.72
N GLY A 38 8.43 -32.35 -0.31
CA GLY A 38 6.97 -32.24 -0.47
C GLY A 38 6.46 -31.60 -1.77
N PRO A 39 5.13 -31.59 -1.98
CA PRO A 39 4.45 -31.21 -3.22
C PRO A 39 4.65 -29.75 -3.66
N MET A 40 5.13 -28.86 -2.79
CA MET A 40 5.50 -27.49 -3.18
C MET A 40 6.76 -27.44 -4.05
N ILE A 41 7.69 -28.40 -3.88
CA ILE A 41 8.81 -28.58 -4.81
C ILE A 41 8.29 -29.13 -6.15
N GLU A 42 7.27 -30.00 -6.16
CA GLU A 42 6.63 -30.47 -7.40
C GLU A 42 5.92 -29.35 -8.17
N ALA A 43 5.22 -28.45 -7.49
CA ALA A 43 4.61 -27.27 -8.13
C ALA A 43 5.63 -26.28 -8.73
N LEU A 44 6.88 -26.28 -8.23
CA LEU A 44 8.00 -25.56 -8.85
C LEU A 44 8.73 -26.38 -9.93
N ARG A 45 8.53 -27.71 -9.98
CA ARG A 45 9.10 -28.61 -11.01
C ARG A 45 8.28 -28.59 -12.30
N ASP A 46 6.96 -28.45 -12.20
CA ASP A 46 6.06 -28.33 -13.35
C ASP A 46 5.66 -26.88 -13.58
N PRO A 47 6.36 -26.14 -14.48
CA PRO A 47 5.91 -24.80 -14.84
C PRO A 47 4.48 -24.88 -15.41
N PRO A 48 3.62 -23.89 -15.12
CA PRO A 48 2.29 -23.85 -15.71
C PRO A 48 2.42 -23.92 -17.23
N LYS A 49 1.69 -24.85 -17.86
CA LYS A 49 1.59 -24.91 -19.31
C LYS A 49 1.13 -23.52 -19.79
N PRO A 50 1.74 -22.96 -20.85
CA PRO A 50 1.26 -21.72 -21.43
C PRO A 50 -0.23 -21.83 -21.65
N LEU A 51 -0.99 -20.85 -21.14
CA LEU A 51 -2.41 -20.76 -21.46
C LEU A 51 -2.53 -20.66 -22.99
N GLU A 52 -3.08 -21.70 -23.61
CA GLU A 52 -3.50 -21.66 -25.00
C GLU A 52 -4.60 -20.61 -25.09
N ILE A 53 -4.24 -19.41 -25.56
CA ILE A 53 -5.20 -18.35 -25.84
C ILE A 53 -6.01 -18.81 -27.05
N PRO A 54 -7.34 -18.98 -26.93
CA PRO A 54 -8.16 -19.33 -28.09
C PRO A 54 -8.01 -18.24 -29.14
N GLU A 55 -7.63 -18.62 -30.37
CA GLU A 55 -7.63 -17.72 -31.51
C GLU A 55 -9.05 -17.17 -31.69
N HIS A 56 -9.23 -15.88 -31.40
CA HIS A 56 -10.50 -15.22 -31.64
C HIS A 56 -10.74 -15.12 -33.16
N PRO A 57 -11.92 -15.52 -33.66
CA PRO A 57 -12.23 -15.41 -35.07
C PRO A 57 -12.28 -13.93 -35.47
N ALA A 58 -11.50 -13.60 -36.50
CA ALA A 58 -11.46 -12.29 -37.14
C ALA A 58 -12.87 -11.84 -37.53
N ASN A 59 -13.42 -10.85 -36.82
CA ASN A 59 -14.69 -10.26 -37.17
C ASN A 59 -14.49 -9.03 -38.07
N ARG A 60 -15.27 -9.04 -39.15
CA ARG A 60 -15.23 -8.12 -40.27
C ARG A 60 -15.58 -6.69 -39.86
N THR A 61 -14.79 -5.77 -40.39
CA THR A 61 -14.95 -4.32 -40.35
C THR A 61 -16.30 -3.85 -40.89
N GLY A 62 -17.07 -3.15 -40.06
CA GLY A 62 -18.08 -2.17 -40.48
C GLY A 62 -17.63 -0.79 -40.00
N GLY A 63 -17.15 0.04 -40.92
CA GLY A 63 -16.64 1.38 -40.60
C GLY A 63 -17.76 2.34 -40.23
N MET A 64 -17.63 2.98 -39.06
CA MET A 64 -18.36 4.21 -38.72
C MET A 64 -17.34 5.34 -38.62
N ASN A 65 -17.57 6.39 -39.41
CA ASN A 65 -16.74 7.58 -39.50
C ASN A 65 -17.03 8.48 -38.28
N ILE A 66 -16.01 8.74 -37.46
CA ILE A 66 -16.09 9.57 -36.24
C ILE A 66 -15.63 10.98 -36.61
N LEU A 67 -16.56 11.80 -37.11
CA LEU A 67 -16.37 13.25 -37.25
C LEU A 67 -17.46 14.10 -36.56
N ASP A 68 -18.40 13.50 -35.83
CA ASP A 68 -19.55 14.24 -35.24
C ASP A 68 -19.54 14.39 -33.71
N LEU A 69 -18.52 13.92 -32.97
CA LEU A 69 -18.52 14.00 -31.50
C LEU A 69 -17.96 15.30 -30.89
N ALA A 70 -17.54 16.28 -31.70
CA ALA A 70 -16.89 17.50 -31.20
C ALA A 70 -17.80 18.74 -31.10
N ALA A 71 -19.10 18.64 -31.40
CA ALA A 71 -19.95 19.83 -31.61
C ALA A 71 -20.96 20.16 -30.49
N ASN A 72 -20.93 19.55 -29.31
CA ASN A 72 -22.02 19.69 -28.33
C ASN A 72 -21.63 20.06 -26.88
N VAL A 73 -20.57 20.84 -26.67
CA VAL A 73 -20.16 21.29 -25.31
C VAL A 73 -20.33 22.80 -25.08
N GLU A 74 -20.81 23.57 -26.06
CA GLU A 74 -21.07 25.01 -25.86
C GLU A 74 -22.58 25.32 -25.87
N ASN A 75 -23.22 25.20 -24.71
CA ASN A 75 -24.28 26.12 -24.27
C ASN A 75 -24.85 25.69 -22.92
N ARG A 76 -24.47 26.39 -21.85
CA ARG A 76 -25.33 26.65 -20.68
C ARG A 76 -24.72 27.75 -19.82
N SER A 77 -25.15 28.98 -20.09
CA SER A 77 -24.99 30.12 -19.20
C SER A 77 -26.24 30.28 -18.31
N SER A 78 -25.96 30.44 -17.01
CA SER A 78 -26.63 31.31 -16.03
C SER A 78 -28.14 31.17 -15.74
N SER A 79 -28.46 30.80 -14.50
CA SER A 79 -29.29 31.64 -13.62
C SER A 79 -29.02 31.32 -12.13
N GLU A 80 -29.08 32.38 -11.33
CA GLU A 80 -28.70 32.50 -9.91
C GLU A 80 -29.73 31.86 -8.95
N GLY A 81 -29.27 31.54 -7.74
CA GLY A 81 -30.12 31.19 -6.60
C GLY A 81 -29.31 30.71 -5.40
N SER A 82 -28.72 31.65 -4.65
CA SER A 82 -27.94 31.37 -3.44
C SER A 82 -28.85 31.01 -2.25
N GLN A 83 -28.89 29.74 -1.89
CA GLN A 83 -29.15 29.27 -0.52
C GLN A 83 -28.24 28.07 -0.26
N PHE A 84 -27.30 28.23 0.69
CA PHE A 84 -26.37 27.19 1.11
C PHE A 84 -27.10 26.12 1.94
N PRO A 85 -26.91 24.81 1.66
CA PRO A 85 -27.21 23.79 2.63
C PRO A 85 -25.96 23.41 3.44
N ASP A 86 -26.20 23.22 4.72
CA ASP A 86 -25.27 22.71 5.73
C ASP A 86 -24.50 21.46 5.30
N ALA A 87 -23.29 21.37 5.84
CA ALA A 87 -22.37 20.27 5.71
C ALA A 87 -22.95 18.96 6.27
N PHE A 88 -23.61 18.15 5.43
CA PHE A 88 -23.87 16.72 5.69
C PHE A 88 -24.20 15.90 4.42
N ILE A 89 -23.66 16.29 3.25
CA ILE A 89 -23.83 15.56 1.99
C ILE A 89 -22.65 14.61 1.74
N LEU A 90 -22.46 13.64 2.65
CA LEU A 90 -21.79 12.37 2.33
C LEU A 90 -22.62 11.16 2.77
N SER A 91 -23.74 11.36 3.48
CA SER A 91 -24.65 10.29 3.92
C SER A 91 -25.82 10.02 2.96
N ARG A 92 -25.88 10.66 1.79
CA ARG A 92 -26.95 10.47 0.78
C ARG A 92 -26.46 10.25 -0.65
N LEU A 93 -25.32 9.60 -0.83
CA LEU A 93 -25.04 8.90 -2.08
C LEU A 93 -25.73 7.54 -2.05
N SER A 94 -27.05 7.54 -2.21
CA SER A 94 -27.73 6.39 -2.80
C SER A 94 -27.35 6.37 -4.29
N GLY A 95 -26.10 5.99 -4.57
CA GLY A 95 -25.67 5.68 -5.92
C GLY A 95 -26.54 4.56 -6.49
N PRO A 96 -26.52 4.32 -7.82
CA PRO A 96 -26.94 3.00 -8.29
C PRO A 96 -26.17 1.97 -7.45
N GLU A 97 -26.88 1.00 -6.87
CA GLU A 97 -26.25 -0.12 -6.16
C GLU A 97 -24.99 -0.49 -6.93
N PRO A 98 -23.81 -0.59 -6.26
CA PRO A 98 -22.63 -1.08 -6.95
C PRO A 98 -23.09 -2.36 -7.63
N ARG A 99 -23.04 -2.39 -8.97
CA ARG A 99 -23.36 -3.63 -9.69
C ARG A 99 -22.51 -4.67 -8.98
N CYS A 100 -23.19 -5.58 -8.29
CA CYS A 100 -22.55 -6.71 -7.66
C CYS A 100 -21.73 -7.31 -8.79
N MET A 101 -20.39 -7.14 -8.71
CA MET A 101 -19.53 -7.96 -9.56
C MET A 101 -20.03 -9.38 -9.31
N ASP A 102 -20.25 -10.13 -10.39
CA ASP A 102 -20.67 -11.52 -10.28
C ASP A 102 -19.83 -12.17 -9.16
N PRO A 103 -20.44 -12.83 -8.16
CA PRO A 103 -19.67 -13.53 -7.12
C PRO A 103 -18.55 -14.39 -7.69
N LEU A 104 -18.70 -14.91 -8.92
CA LEU A 104 -17.63 -15.57 -9.68
C LEU A 104 -16.53 -14.62 -10.18
N ASP A 105 -16.82 -13.41 -10.66
CA ASP A 105 -15.82 -12.40 -11.02
C ASP A 105 -15.09 -11.83 -9.80
N LEU A 106 -15.76 -11.75 -8.66
CA LEU A 106 -15.18 -11.35 -7.37
C LEU A 106 -14.25 -12.43 -6.83
N GLU A 107 -14.63 -13.70 -6.94
CA GLU A 107 -13.82 -14.84 -6.49
C GLU A 107 -12.66 -15.13 -7.46
N LEU A 108 -12.88 -15.00 -8.78
CA LEU A 108 -11.85 -15.12 -9.80
C LEU A 108 -10.86 -13.95 -9.76
N ASN A 109 -11.30 -12.70 -9.56
CA ASN A 109 -10.38 -11.57 -9.31
C ASN A 109 -9.68 -11.67 -7.94
N ARG A 110 -10.31 -12.29 -6.92
CA ARG A 110 -9.67 -12.57 -5.62
C ARG A 110 -8.57 -13.62 -5.70
N GLN A 111 -8.75 -14.63 -6.55
CA GLN A 111 -7.77 -15.72 -6.69
C GLN A 111 -6.69 -15.42 -7.73
N VAL A 112 -7.01 -14.68 -8.81
CA VAL A 112 -6.10 -14.43 -9.94
C VAL A 112 -5.35 -13.09 -9.84
N ARG A 113 -5.85 -12.09 -9.08
CA ARG A 113 -5.20 -10.76 -8.97
C ARG A 113 -4.81 -10.40 -7.54
N GLN A 114 -4.03 -11.26 -6.90
CA GLN A 114 -3.34 -10.97 -5.63
C GLN A 114 -2.09 -10.09 -5.81
N ILE A 115 -1.88 -9.50 -7.00
CA ILE A 115 -0.73 -8.64 -7.27
C ILE A 115 -1.28 -7.35 -7.85
N LEU A 116 -0.82 -6.22 -7.31
CA LEU A 116 -1.15 -4.91 -7.84
C LEU A 116 -0.74 -4.83 -9.30
N HIS A 117 -1.68 -4.53 -10.19
CA HIS A 117 -1.40 -4.48 -11.62
C HIS A 117 -0.43 -3.33 -11.93
N SER A 118 0.65 -3.63 -12.62
CA SER A 118 1.50 -2.65 -13.30
C SER A 118 1.39 -2.88 -14.81
N GLY A 119 1.51 -1.84 -15.60
CA GLY A 119 1.49 -1.96 -17.06
C GLY A 119 0.23 -1.43 -17.71
N CYS A 120 -0.12 -1.95 -18.88
CA CYS A 120 -1.37 -1.61 -19.53
C CYS A 120 -2.57 -2.19 -18.76
N ALA A 121 -3.61 -1.42 -18.51
CA ALA A 121 -4.83 -1.88 -17.82
C ALA A 121 -5.49 -3.13 -18.42
N ILE A 122 -5.30 -3.36 -19.74
CA ILE A 122 -5.98 -4.40 -20.52
C ILE A 122 -5.08 -5.60 -20.82
N CYS A 123 -3.76 -5.40 -20.98
CA CYS A 123 -2.84 -6.47 -21.37
C CYS A 123 -1.55 -6.49 -20.53
N PRO A 124 -0.74 -7.55 -20.59
CA PRO A 124 0.48 -7.67 -19.78
C PRO A 124 1.62 -6.70 -20.14
N LYS A 125 1.49 -5.89 -21.20
CA LYS A 125 2.55 -5.00 -21.70
C LYS A 125 2.96 -3.97 -20.62
N GLN A 126 4.26 -3.76 -20.43
CA GLN A 126 4.82 -2.88 -19.39
C GLN A 126 5.54 -1.63 -19.95
N ASP A 127 5.72 -1.57 -21.27
CA ASP A 127 6.46 -0.56 -22.02
C ASP A 127 5.53 0.26 -22.92
N ASP A 128 6.03 1.41 -23.38
CA ASP A 128 5.29 2.40 -24.20
C ASP A 128 3.90 2.77 -23.64
N LEU A 129 3.84 2.87 -22.32
CA LEU A 129 2.61 3.16 -21.61
C LEU A 129 2.30 4.67 -21.65
N SER A 130 1.05 4.98 -21.95
CA SER A 130 0.48 6.32 -21.83
C SER A 130 -0.52 6.35 -20.69
N ASP A 131 -0.44 7.34 -19.82
CA ASP A 131 -1.44 7.58 -18.78
C ASP A 131 -2.79 7.94 -19.42
N CYS A 132 -3.90 7.63 -18.74
CA CYS A 132 -5.19 8.22 -19.06
C CYS A 132 -5.07 9.75 -19.00
N GLY A 133 -5.27 10.44 -20.12
CA GLY A 133 -5.08 11.90 -20.23
C GLY A 133 -5.96 12.74 -19.29
N PHE A 134 -7.01 12.14 -18.74
CA PHE A 134 -7.94 12.79 -17.82
C PHE A 134 -7.58 12.54 -16.36
N CYS A 135 -7.73 11.30 -15.87
CA CYS A 135 -7.54 11.00 -14.44
C CYS A 135 -6.08 10.75 -14.04
N LEU A 136 -5.22 10.31 -14.96
CA LEU A 136 -3.83 9.88 -14.72
C LEU A 136 -3.69 8.71 -13.72
N SER A 137 -4.74 7.91 -13.53
CA SER A 137 -4.81 6.81 -12.56
C SER A 137 -4.56 5.42 -13.18
N MET A 138 -4.60 5.32 -14.51
CA MET A 138 -4.43 4.10 -15.29
C MET A 138 -3.48 4.35 -16.46
N THR A 139 -2.81 3.29 -16.94
CA THR A 139 -1.94 3.34 -18.11
C THR A 139 -2.39 2.38 -19.20
N TYR A 140 -2.13 2.73 -20.46
CA TYR A 140 -2.48 1.94 -21.63
C TYR A 140 -1.33 1.93 -22.62
N CYS A 141 -1.08 0.80 -23.28
CA CYS A 141 -0.05 0.71 -24.32
C CYS A 141 -0.54 1.17 -25.71
N SER A 142 -1.84 1.44 -25.86
CA SER A 142 -2.45 1.89 -27.12
C SER A 142 -3.76 2.62 -26.86
N GLN A 143 -4.19 3.43 -27.83
CA GLN A 143 -5.51 4.08 -27.81
C GLN A 143 -6.64 3.04 -27.84
N GLU A 144 -6.44 1.91 -28.52
CA GLU A 144 -7.41 0.81 -28.56
C GLU A 144 -7.69 0.25 -27.17
N HIS A 145 -6.66 -0.02 -26.36
CA HIS A 145 -6.85 -0.50 -24.99
C HIS A 145 -7.50 0.54 -24.08
N LEU A 146 -7.26 1.83 -24.30
CA LEU A 146 -7.99 2.89 -23.61
C LEU A 146 -9.48 2.88 -23.97
N LEU A 147 -9.82 2.73 -25.26
CA LEU A 147 -11.22 2.64 -25.70
C LEU A 147 -11.92 1.38 -25.18
N LEU A 148 -11.22 0.24 -25.12
CA LEU A 148 -11.74 -0.99 -24.54
C LEU A 148 -12.06 -0.86 -23.04
N ASP A 149 -11.21 -0.14 -22.30
CA ASP A 149 -11.42 0.09 -20.86
C ASP A 149 -12.42 1.21 -20.57
N GLN A 150 -12.72 2.07 -21.55
CA GLN A 150 -13.46 3.32 -21.36
C GLN A 150 -14.76 3.13 -20.59
N ALA A 151 -15.61 2.16 -20.98
CA ALA A 151 -16.90 1.94 -20.32
C ALA A 151 -16.77 1.55 -18.84
N SER A 152 -15.69 0.85 -18.47
CA SER A 152 -15.41 0.44 -17.09
C SER A 152 -14.78 1.59 -16.28
N HIS A 153 -13.94 2.38 -16.94
CA HIS A 153 -13.11 3.43 -16.35
C HIS A 153 -13.82 4.79 -16.24
N GLU A 154 -14.74 5.11 -17.16
CA GLU A 154 -15.33 6.44 -17.34
C GLU A 154 -15.97 7.00 -16.06
N LYS A 155 -16.73 6.17 -15.33
CA LYS A 155 -17.43 6.60 -14.12
C LYS A 155 -16.46 7.09 -13.05
N ILE A 156 -15.41 6.32 -12.75
CA ILE A 156 -14.44 6.70 -11.73
C ILE A 156 -13.51 7.82 -12.23
N CYS A 157 -13.18 7.81 -13.52
CA CYS A 157 -12.40 8.84 -14.18
C CYS A 157 -13.06 10.23 -14.03
N GLY A 158 -14.35 10.34 -14.34
CA GLY A 158 -15.10 11.60 -14.21
C GLY A 158 -15.14 12.12 -12.76
N LEU A 159 -15.29 11.23 -11.77
CA LEU A 159 -15.24 11.61 -10.36
C LEU A 159 -13.86 12.14 -9.95
N ILE A 160 -12.78 11.50 -10.42
CA ILE A 160 -11.41 11.94 -10.15
C ILE A 160 -11.14 13.30 -10.80
N VAL A 161 -11.56 13.50 -12.06
CA VAL A 161 -11.43 14.79 -12.75
C VAL A 161 -12.15 15.89 -11.97
N ALA A 162 -13.41 15.68 -11.60
CA ALA A 162 -14.17 16.66 -10.83
C ALA A 162 -13.53 16.98 -9.47
N ALA A 163 -13.01 15.97 -8.76
CA ALA A 163 -12.30 16.20 -7.49
C ALA A 163 -10.98 16.96 -7.68
N ARG A 164 -10.24 16.71 -8.77
CA ARG A 164 -9.04 17.47 -9.12
C ARG A 164 -9.36 18.93 -9.43
N GLU A 165 -10.42 19.20 -10.19
CA GLU A 165 -10.86 20.56 -10.51
C GLU A 165 -11.25 21.34 -9.24
N ARG A 166 -11.99 20.71 -8.31
CA ARG A 166 -12.32 21.34 -7.01
C ARG A 166 -11.08 21.58 -6.15
N ALA A 167 -10.15 20.63 -6.08
CA ALA A 167 -8.89 20.82 -5.37
C ALA A 167 -8.09 21.99 -5.97
N GLU A 168 -8.05 22.09 -7.29
CA GLU A 168 -7.37 23.17 -8.01
C GLU A 168 -8.02 24.54 -7.76
N GLU A 169 -9.35 24.60 -7.75
CA GLU A 169 -10.09 25.82 -7.40
C GLU A 169 -9.70 26.33 -6.01
N TRP A 170 -9.66 25.45 -5.00
CA TRP A 170 -9.23 25.82 -3.66
C TRP A 170 -7.75 26.21 -3.59
N ARG A 171 -6.89 25.53 -4.36
CA ARG A 171 -5.47 25.88 -4.47
C ARG A 171 -5.30 27.30 -5.01
N VAL A 172 -5.97 27.65 -6.11
CA VAL A 172 -5.92 28.99 -6.71
C VAL A 172 -6.41 30.05 -5.73
N LYS A 173 -7.52 29.81 -5.02
CA LYS A 173 -8.02 30.75 -3.99
C LYS A 173 -6.99 31.01 -2.90
N LEU A 174 -6.33 29.95 -2.43
CA LEU A 174 -5.28 30.05 -1.41
C LEU A 174 -4.01 30.73 -1.94
N GLU A 175 -3.67 30.58 -3.23
CA GLU A 175 -2.52 31.28 -3.83
C GLU A 175 -2.77 32.77 -4.07
N GLN A 176 -4.03 33.15 -4.33
CA GLN A 176 -4.45 34.54 -4.47
C GLN A 176 -4.58 35.25 -3.11
N ASP A 177 -4.57 34.52 -2.00
CA ASP A 177 -4.58 35.09 -0.67
C ASP A 177 -3.33 35.95 -0.43
N PRO A 178 -3.46 37.22 0.00
CA PRO A 178 -2.33 38.11 0.25
C PRO A 178 -1.32 37.57 1.28
N SER A 179 -1.76 36.71 2.21
CA SER A 179 -0.88 36.07 3.20
C SER A 179 0.04 35.00 2.60
N GLN A 180 -0.18 34.61 1.34
CA GLN A 180 0.59 33.60 0.61
C GLN A 180 0.78 32.31 1.43
N PRO A 181 -0.31 31.66 1.87
CA PRO A 181 -0.29 30.62 2.88
C PRO A 181 0.55 29.39 2.46
N PHE A 182 0.60 29.05 1.17
CA PHE A 182 1.48 27.99 0.65
C PHE A 182 2.98 28.27 0.85
N ARG A 183 3.38 29.53 1.04
CA ARG A 183 4.78 29.93 1.25
C ARG A 183 5.07 30.21 2.71
N THR A 184 4.13 30.86 3.40
CA THR A 184 4.34 31.40 4.76
C THR A 184 3.88 30.45 5.86
N LYS A 185 3.04 29.46 5.53
CA LYS A 185 2.37 28.55 6.48
C LYS A 185 2.54 27.07 6.11
N VAL A 186 3.65 26.71 5.48
CA VAL A 186 4.01 25.30 5.27
C VAL A 186 4.14 24.59 6.62
N GLY A 187 3.54 23.42 6.75
CA GLY A 187 3.46 22.68 8.02
C GLY A 187 2.37 23.19 8.98
N GLU A 188 1.76 24.35 8.70
CA GLU A 188 0.66 24.93 9.48
C GLU A 188 -0.60 25.15 8.63
N LEU A 189 -0.59 24.72 7.37
CA LEU A 189 -1.63 25.13 6.41
C LEU A 189 -3.02 24.64 6.85
N HIS A 190 -3.09 23.53 7.58
CA HIS A 190 -4.32 22.96 8.13
C HIS A 190 -5.05 23.88 9.14
N LEU A 191 -4.36 24.88 9.69
CA LEU A 191 -4.94 25.89 10.59
C LEU A 191 -5.75 26.95 9.83
N ILE A 192 -5.59 27.02 8.50
CA ILE A 192 -6.31 28.00 7.66
C ILE A 192 -7.64 27.38 7.23
N PRO A 193 -8.79 27.99 7.55
CA PRO A 193 -10.11 27.42 7.21
C PRO A 193 -10.28 27.11 5.71
N GLY A 194 -9.77 27.96 4.82
CA GLY A 194 -9.81 27.73 3.37
C GLY A 194 -9.02 26.50 2.92
N ALA A 195 -7.92 26.18 3.61
CA ALA A 195 -7.09 25.01 3.29
C ALA A 195 -7.69 23.69 3.77
N GLN A 196 -8.58 23.71 4.77
CA GLN A 196 -9.30 22.50 5.17
C GLN A 196 -10.15 21.95 4.03
N ARG A 197 -10.75 22.83 3.22
CA ARG A 197 -11.49 22.44 2.01
C ARG A 197 -10.57 21.87 0.94
N TYR A 198 -9.42 22.49 0.73
CA TYR A 198 -8.38 21.95 -0.17
C TYR A 198 -7.97 20.52 0.24
N PHE A 199 -7.64 20.29 1.51
CA PHE A 199 -7.27 18.97 2.01
C PHE A 199 -8.40 17.95 1.97
N ALA A 200 -9.66 18.39 2.17
CA ALA A 200 -10.82 17.51 1.99
C ALA A 200 -10.90 16.97 0.55
N GLU A 201 -10.70 17.82 -0.46
CA GLU A 201 -10.70 17.36 -1.86
C GLU A 201 -9.51 16.45 -2.19
N LEU A 202 -8.32 16.72 -1.62
CA LEU A 202 -7.19 15.79 -1.74
C LEU A 202 -7.47 14.44 -1.06
N SER A 203 -8.18 14.45 0.07
CA SER A 203 -8.61 13.24 0.76
C SER A 203 -9.59 12.45 -0.09
N THR A 204 -10.57 13.13 -0.71
CA THR A 204 -11.48 12.55 -1.69
C THR A 204 -10.73 11.95 -2.88
N LEU A 205 -9.67 12.59 -3.37
CA LEU A 205 -8.84 12.00 -4.42
C LEU A 205 -8.20 10.69 -3.96
N ILE A 206 -7.67 10.60 -2.75
CA ILE A 206 -7.10 9.35 -2.22
C ILE A 206 -8.17 8.25 -2.18
N GLU A 207 -9.38 8.56 -1.70
CA GLU A 207 -10.49 7.62 -1.61
C GLU A 207 -10.97 7.15 -2.99
N LEU A 208 -11.06 8.06 -3.97
CA LEU A 208 -11.45 7.71 -5.35
C LEU A 208 -10.42 6.82 -6.06
N HIS A 209 -9.15 6.90 -5.67
CA HIS A 209 -8.10 6.02 -6.21
C HIS A 209 -8.03 4.66 -5.50
N GLU A 210 -8.59 4.52 -4.30
CA GLU A 210 -8.56 3.28 -3.51
C GLU A 210 -9.13 2.06 -4.24
N PRO A 211 -10.29 2.12 -4.91
CA PRO A 211 -10.84 0.97 -5.64
C PRO A 211 -10.06 0.63 -6.93
N ILE A 212 -9.18 1.52 -7.40
CA ILE A 212 -8.39 1.31 -8.61
C ILE A 212 -7.14 0.49 -8.25
N ARG A 213 -7.18 -0.81 -8.51
CA ARG A 213 -6.07 -1.76 -8.26
C ARG A 213 -4.97 -1.68 -9.33
N HIS A 214 -4.40 -0.50 -9.48
CA HIS A 214 -3.35 -0.21 -10.45
C HIS A 214 -2.20 0.57 -9.80
N ARG A 215 -0.96 0.26 -10.20
CA ARG A 215 0.25 0.91 -9.67
C ARG A 215 0.18 2.43 -9.74
N CYS A 216 -0.20 3.00 -10.88
CA CYS A 216 -0.34 4.45 -11.05
C CYS A 216 -1.31 5.05 -10.03
N ALA A 217 -2.46 4.41 -9.78
CA ALA A 217 -3.42 4.91 -8.80
C ALA A 217 -2.88 4.90 -7.37
N VAL A 218 -2.12 3.88 -6.98
CA VAL A 218 -1.47 3.81 -5.66
C VAL A 218 -0.34 4.85 -5.55
N GLU A 219 0.42 5.08 -6.62
CA GLU A 219 1.43 6.15 -6.67
C GLU A 219 0.79 7.53 -6.51
N ARG A 220 -0.39 7.78 -7.13
CA ARG A 220 -1.17 9.02 -6.93
C ARG A 220 -1.65 9.16 -5.48
N GLN A 221 -2.20 8.10 -4.88
CA GLN A 221 -2.59 8.12 -3.45
C GLN A 221 -1.41 8.51 -2.56
N LEU A 222 -0.24 7.93 -2.81
CA LEU A 222 0.96 8.20 -2.02
C LEU A 222 1.44 9.65 -2.19
N ILE A 223 1.36 10.20 -3.40
CA ILE A 223 1.66 11.61 -3.69
C ILE A 223 0.72 12.53 -2.88
N PHE A 224 -0.59 12.30 -2.94
CA PHE A 224 -1.54 13.14 -2.21
C PHE A 224 -1.37 12.99 -0.68
N ALA A 225 -1.15 11.78 -0.18
CA ALA A 225 -0.90 11.54 1.23
C ALA A 225 0.34 12.31 1.73
N PHE A 226 1.45 12.25 0.99
CA PHE A 226 2.64 13.03 1.33
C PHE A 226 2.42 14.54 1.23
N HIS A 227 1.66 15.00 0.23
CA HIS A 227 1.35 16.43 0.11
C HIS A 227 0.55 16.93 1.33
N ILE A 228 -0.50 16.19 1.74
CA ILE A 228 -1.30 16.54 2.92
C ILE A 228 -0.41 16.55 4.16
N MET A 229 0.44 15.54 4.34
CA MET A 229 1.39 15.48 5.46
C MET A 229 2.38 16.65 5.46
N TYR A 230 2.95 16.97 4.30
CA TYR A 230 3.91 18.07 4.11
C TYR A 230 3.30 19.42 4.51
N MET A 231 2.12 19.70 3.97
CA MET A 231 1.47 21.00 4.17
C MET A 231 0.85 21.14 5.56
N SER A 232 0.39 20.04 6.17
CA SER A 232 -0.24 20.07 7.49
C SER A 232 0.73 19.95 8.66
N GLY A 233 1.94 19.41 8.46
CA GLY A 233 2.99 19.28 9.49
C GLY A 233 2.69 18.26 10.60
N ILE A 234 1.50 18.36 11.20
CA ILE A 234 1.01 17.49 12.28
C ILE A 234 0.22 16.28 11.77
N ASP A 235 0.05 16.10 10.46
CA ASP A 235 -0.77 15.07 9.82
C ASP A 235 -2.15 14.89 10.49
N SER A 236 -2.97 15.94 10.39
CA SER A 236 -4.31 16.01 11.00
C SER A 236 -5.29 14.98 10.46
N TYR A 237 -4.99 14.35 9.33
CA TYR A 237 -5.84 13.39 8.64
C TYR A 237 -5.37 11.93 8.83
N GLY A 238 -4.29 11.70 9.59
CA GLY A 238 -3.78 10.36 9.87
C GLY A 238 -3.16 9.64 8.67
N TYR A 239 -2.80 10.36 7.60
CA TYR A 239 -2.22 9.76 6.40
C TYR A 239 -0.85 9.14 6.65
N ARG A 240 -0.13 9.54 7.70
CA ARG A 240 1.13 8.90 8.10
C ARG A 240 0.96 7.40 8.38
N PHE A 241 -0.25 6.98 8.75
CA PHE A 241 -0.56 5.58 9.03
C PHE A 241 -0.95 4.80 7.75
N LYS A 242 -1.44 5.48 6.71
CA LYS A 242 -1.76 4.88 5.40
C LYS A 242 -0.53 4.78 4.48
N VAL A 243 0.42 5.72 4.60
CA VAL A 243 1.65 5.77 3.78
C VAL A 243 2.43 4.45 3.74
N PRO A 244 2.71 3.76 4.86
CA PRO A 244 3.44 2.48 4.83
C PRO A 244 2.75 1.43 3.96
N ALA A 245 1.43 1.28 4.10
CA ALA A 245 0.66 0.36 3.28
C ALA A 245 0.77 0.71 1.80
N LEU A 246 0.58 1.99 1.43
CA LEU A 246 0.72 2.45 0.04
C LEU A 246 2.12 2.18 -0.54
N MET A 247 3.18 2.40 0.23
CA MET A 247 4.56 2.13 -0.20
C MET A 247 4.81 0.64 -0.46
N MET A 248 4.31 -0.25 0.41
CA MET A 248 4.47 -1.70 0.22
C MET A 248 3.72 -2.22 -1.01
N ARG A 249 2.53 -1.67 -1.31
CA ARG A 249 1.76 -2.01 -2.52
C ARG A 249 2.53 -1.74 -3.81
N ILE A 250 3.43 -0.74 -3.83
CA ILE A 250 4.26 -0.38 -4.99
C ILE A 250 5.72 -0.84 -4.88
N ASN A 251 6.00 -1.79 -3.97
CA ASN A 251 7.31 -2.42 -3.74
C ASN A 251 8.42 -1.45 -3.34
N ARG A 252 8.08 -0.46 -2.51
CA ARG A 252 9.03 0.47 -1.90
C ARG A 252 9.32 0.07 -0.44
N ASP A 253 9.69 -1.19 -0.25
CA ASP A 253 9.83 -1.81 1.08
C ASP A 253 10.88 -1.14 1.96
N GLN A 254 12.07 -0.83 1.42
CA GLN A 254 13.11 -0.12 2.18
C GLN A 254 12.67 1.29 2.58
N GLU A 255 12.05 2.02 1.66
CA GLU A 255 11.59 3.37 1.93
C GLU A 255 10.43 3.39 2.94
N CYS A 256 9.59 2.35 2.92
CA CYS A 256 8.57 2.10 3.93
C CYS A 256 9.22 1.88 5.31
N TYR A 257 10.24 1.03 5.39
CA TYR A 257 10.96 0.77 6.63
C TYR A 257 11.64 2.03 7.18
N ASP A 258 12.40 2.73 6.35
CA ASP A 258 13.05 4.00 6.70
C ASP A 258 12.02 5.01 7.22
N PHE A 259 10.87 5.15 6.52
CA PHE A 259 9.79 6.05 6.93
C PHE A 259 9.24 5.67 8.31
N MET A 260 8.96 4.39 8.54
CA MET A 260 8.46 3.90 9.83
C MET A 260 9.48 4.12 10.95
N LYS A 261 10.76 3.79 10.73
CA LYS A 261 11.82 3.97 11.73
C LYS A 261 12.07 5.44 12.04
N TRP A 262 12.19 6.28 11.01
CA TRP A 262 12.29 7.73 11.17
C TRP A 262 11.14 8.28 12.02
N ARG A 263 9.92 7.82 11.74
CA ARG A 263 8.70 8.28 12.42
C ARG A 263 8.69 7.89 13.90
N THR A 264 9.10 6.68 14.24
CA THR A 264 9.06 6.17 15.62
C THR A 264 10.22 6.67 16.48
N ASN A 265 11.33 7.05 15.86
CA ASN A 265 12.53 7.52 16.55
C ASN A 265 12.58 9.05 16.68
N GLN A 266 11.46 9.74 16.39
CA GLN A 266 11.34 11.14 16.74
C GLN A 266 11.30 11.29 18.26
N SER A 267 12.12 12.18 18.80
CA SER A 267 12.17 12.52 20.23
C SER A 267 10.80 12.93 20.77
N GLU A 268 10.61 12.80 22.08
CA GLU A 268 9.37 13.10 22.83
C GLU A 268 8.81 14.53 22.64
N ASP A 269 9.52 15.43 21.95
CA ASP A 269 8.97 16.71 21.51
C ASP A 269 8.27 16.54 20.14
N PRO A 270 6.93 16.36 20.11
CA PRO A 270 6.15 16.24 18.88
C PRO A 270 6.22 17.48 17.98
N ASN A 271 6.74 18.61 18.49
CA ASN A 271 6.96 19.83 17.70
C ASN A 271 8.35 19.88 17.06
N SER A 272 9.31 19.05 17.49
CA SER A 272 10.71 19.18 17.05
C SER A 272 11.01 18.55 15.69
N LYS A 273 10.21 17.58 15.23
CA LYS A 273 10.37 16.91 13.94
C LYS A 273 9.00 16.58 13.32
N THR A 274 8.53 17.39 12.40
CA THR A 274 7.24 17.21 11.72
C THR A 274 7.38 16.32 10.48
N ALA A 275 6.26 15.95 9.85
CA ALA A 275 6.31 15.33 8.52
C ALA A 275 7.07 16.20 7.50
N LEU A 276 7.08 17.52 7.72
CA LEU A 276 7.88 18.48 6.95
C LEU A 276 9.36 18.11 7.00
N ASP A 277 9.91 17.66 8.12
CA ASP A 277 11.34 17.38 8.26
C ASP A 277 11.74 16.12 7.49
N TYR A 278 10.95 15.05 7.55
CA TYR A 278 11.19 13.88 6.68
C TYR A 278 11.18 14.29 5.22
N LEU A 279 10.14 15.02 4.84
CA LEU A 279 9.89 15.35 3.46
C LEU A 279 10.88 16.40 2.96
N SER A 280 11.35 17.32 3.78
CA SER A 280 12.36 18.31 3.38
C SER A 280 13.76 17.68 3.27
N LEU A 281 14.08 16.70 4.12
CA LEU A 281 15.33 15.93 4.00
C LEU A 281 15.32 15.01 2.77
N ARG A 282 14.15 14.52 2.38
CA ARG A 282 13.99 13.54 1.29
C ARG A 282 13.72 14.21 -0.07
N PHE A 283 12.92 15.25 -0.09
CA PHE A 283 12.48 15.94 -1.31
C PHE A 283 13.17 17.29 -1.36
N ALA A 284 14.20 17.41 -2.21
CA ALA A 284 14.88 18.68 -2.46
C ALA A 284 13.85 19.70 -3.00
N ASN A 285 13.36 20.57 -2.11
CA ASN A 285 12.46 21.68 -2.41
C ASN A 285 11.10 21.28 -3.05
N PRO A 286 10.09 20.90 -2.24
CA PRO A 286 8.75 20.56 -2.73
C PRO A 286 7.88 21.78 -3.08
N THR A 287 8.39 23.01 -2.93
CA THR A 287 7.71 24.19 -3.47
C THR A 287 8.00 24.34 -4.96
N LEU A 288 7.00 24.04 -5.80
CA LEU A 288 6.55 24.78 -7.00
C LEU A 288 6.23 23.93 -8.26
N VAL A 289 5.02 24.18 -8.77
CA VAL A 289 4.52 24.02 -10.16
C VAL A 289 4.24 22.61 -10.69
N ASN A 290 3.63 21.77 -9.85
CA ASN A 290 2.64 20.74 -10.19
C ASN A 290 2.57 19.84 -8.96
N PRO A 291 1.41 19.34 -8.51
CA PRO A 291 1.36 18.24 -7.54
C PRO A 291 1.95 16.93 -8.08
N ILE A 292 2.69 16.97 -9.20
CA ILE A 292 3.77 16.04 -9.50
C ILE A 292 4.89 16.36 -8.49
N ILE A 293 4.74 15.88 -7.25
CA ILE A 293 5.89 15.70 -6.36
C ILE A 293 6.95 15.01 -7.23
N PRO A 294 8.18 15.55 -7.36
CA PRO A 294 9.22 14.94 -8.16
C PRO A 294 9.27 13.47 -7.79
N ASN A 295 9.13 12.63 -8.83
CA ASN A 295 9.05 11.20 -8.71
C ASN A 295 10.14 10.73 -7.71
N PRO A 296 9.79 10.17 -6.54
CA PRO A 296 10.78 9.79 -5.52
C PRO A 296 11.80 8.77 -6.01
N ARG A 297 11.64 8.27 -7.25
CA ARG A 297 12.53 7.30 -7.90
C ARG A 297 13.91 7.81 -8.27
N ARG A 298 14.19 9.12 -8.28
CA ARG A 298 15.50 9.62 -8.73
C ARG A 298 16.19 10.46 -7.65
N ASP A 299 17.17 9.81 -7.04
CA ASP A 299 18.37 10.43 -6.48
C ASP A 299 18.23 11.06 -5.08
N PHE A 300 17.97 10.22 -4.07
CA PHE A 300 18.32 10.53 -2.68
C PHE A 300 19.85 10.46 -2.49
N VAL A 301 20.57 11.43 -3.04
CA VAL A 301 22.04 11.52 -2.87
C VAL A 301 22.35 11.88 -1.42
N GLY A 302 22.92 10.95 -0.65
CA GLY A 302 23.49 11.21 0.68
C GLY A 302 22.70 10.69 1.89
N TYR A 303 21.55 10.02 1.70
CA TYR A 303 20.87 9.33 2.80
C TYR A 303 21.37 7.89 2.92
N GLU A 304 21.90 7.52 4.10
CA GLU A 304 22.24 6.14 4.41
C GLU A 304 20.97 5.35 4.73
N GLN A 305 20.67 4.34 3.93
CA GLN A 305 19.51 3.46 4.15
C GLN A 305 19.64 2.73 5.48
N GLU A 306 18.52 2.60 6.19
CA GLU A 306 18.49 1.90 7.47
C GLU A 306 18.60 0.38 7.24
N ASP A 307 19.19 -0.36 8.19
CA ASP A 307 19.26 -1.81 8.09
C ASP A 307 17.89 -2.44 8.37
N ILE A 308 17.16 -2.75 7.31
CA ILE A 308 15.85 -3.42 7.38
C ILE A 308 15.88 -4.79 8.07
N PHE A 309 17.06 -5.42 8.26
CA PHE A 309 17.20 -6.69 8.97
C PHE A 309 17.44 -6.52 10.47
N GLU A 310 17.68 -5.30 10.95
CA GLU A 310 17.97 -5.05 12.35
C GLU A 310 16.82 -5.51 13.27
N PRO A 311 17.12 -5.82 14.54
CA PRO A 311 16.11 -6.23 15.50
C PRO A 311 15.01 -5.18 15.64
N ILE A 312 13.77 -5.62 15.89
CA ILE A 312 12.64 -4.69 16.10
C ILE A 312 12.79 -3.83 17.36
N ASP A 313 13.76 -4.15 18.22
CA ASP A 313 14.05 -3.45 19.47
C ASP A 313 14.60 -2.03 19.22
N VAL A 314 14.94 -1.68 17.97
CA VAL A 314 15.26 -0.31 17.55
C VAL A 314 14.04 0.63 17.49
N PHE A 315 12.83 0.07 17.49
CA PHE A 315 11.59 0.82 17.56
C PHE A 315 11.20 1.04 19.02
N SER A 316 10.76 2.26 19.37
CA SER A 316 10.34 2.60 20.73
C SER A 316 9.30 1.60 21.27
N PRO A 317 9.33 1.23 22.56
CA PRO A 317 8.27 0.45 23.19
C PRO A 317 6.87 1.02 22.94
N GLU A 318 6.76 2.34 22.86
CA GLU A 318 5.55 3.15 22.63
C GLU A 318 5.14 3.25 21.15
N THR A 319 5.83 2.54 20.24
CA THR A 319 5.49 2.53 18.81
C THR A 319 4.01 2.15 18.61
N PRO A 320 3.22 2.99 17.92
CA PRO A 320 1.78 2.79 17.79
C PRO A 320 1.47 1.54 16.96
N ILE A 321 0.31 0.92 17.24
CA ILE A 321 -0.16 -0.30 16.56
C ILE A 321 -0.20 -0.13 15.02
N MET A 322 -0.56 1.07 14.58
CA MET A 322 -0.63 1.48 13.18
C MET A 322 0.71 1.41 12.43
N THR A 323 1.83 1.47 13.15
CA THR A 323 3.17 1.27 12.59
C THR A 323 3.63 -0.18 12.72
N LEU A 324 3.22 -0.88 13.78
CA LEU A 324 3.62 -2.27 14.01
C LEU A 324 3.02 -3.25 12.99
N ILE A 325 1.80 -3.00 12.52
CA ILE A 325 1.14 -3.84 11.51
C ILE A 325 1.88 -3.80 10.17
N PRO A 326 2.13 -2.64 9.54
CA PRO A 326 2.91 -2.59 8.31
C PRO A 326 4.36 -3.05 8.52
N LEU A 327 4.97 -2.77 9.67
CA LEU A 327 6.30 -3.32 10.01
C LEU A 327 6.30 -4.85 10.03
N CYS A 328 5.25 -5.48 10.57
CA CYS A 328 5.07 -6.93 10.55
C CYS A 328 5.02 -7.45 9.10
N LEU A 329 4.26 -6.78 8.22
CA LEU A 329 4.20 -7.15 6.81
C LEU A 329 5.56 -7.04 6.11
N VAL A 330 6.34 -5.99 6.36
CA VAL A 330 7.71 -5.87 5.83
C VAL A 330 8.56 -7.07 6.24
N LYS A 331 8.55 -7.45 7.52
CA LYS A 331 9.32 -8.61 8.00
C LYS A 331 8.82 -9.93 7.40
N ILE A 332 7.51 -10.09 7.20
CA ILE A 332 6.92 -11.25 6.52
C ILE A 332 7.36 -11.31 5.05
N ARG A 333 7.34 -10.20 4.30
CA ARG A 333 7.78 -10.14 2.90
C ARG A 333 9.21 -10.64 2.75
N PHE A 334 10.09 -10.17 3.63
CA PHE A 334 11.50 -10.56 3.62
C PHE A 334 11.67 -12.03 4.00
N LEU A 335 10.93 -12.52 5.00
CA LEU A 335 10.97 -13.92 5.40
C LEU A 335 10.56 -14.85 4.24
N VAL A 336 9.45 -14.53 3.58
CA VAL A 336 8.94 -15.30 2.43
C VAL A 336 9.93 -15.28 1.27
N ASP A 337 10.57 -14.14 1.00
CA ASP A 337 11.59 -14.06 -0.05
C ASP A 337 12.83 -14.90 0.25
N VAL A 338 13.32 -14.92 1.50
CA VAL A 338 14.43 -15.81 1.89
C VAL A 338 14.02 -17.28 1.78
N GLN A 339 12.79 -17.63 2.16
CA GLN A 339 12.26 -18.99 2.01
C GLN A 339 12.21 -19.42 0.53
N ARG A 340 11.70 -18.55 -0.36
CA ARG A 340 11.68 -18.80 -1.81
C ARG A 340 13.08 -18.98 -2.37
N LEU A 341 14.02 -18.12 -1.96
CA LEU A 341 15.42 -18.23 -2.36
C LEU A 341 16.02 -19.57 -1.90
N HIS A 342 15.75 -20.00 -0.67
CA HIS A 342 16.21 -21.28 -0.13
C HIS A 342 15.68 -22.47 -0.93
N LEU A 343 14.37 -22.48 -1.20
CA LEU A 343 13.72 -23.54 -1.95
C LEU A 343 14.19 -23.60 -3.40
N ALA A 344 14.45 -22.44 -4.02
CA ALA A 344 14.97 -22.36 -5.38
C ALA A 344 16.38 -22.93 -5.51
N VAL A 345 17.28 -22.58 -4.57
CA VAL A 345 18.62 -23.19 -4.52
C VAL A 345 18.51 -24.70 -4.38
N ARG A 346 17.59 -25.21 -3.56
CA ARG A 346 17.37 -26.66 -3.43
C ARG A 346 16.81 -27.28 -4.71
N ALA A 347 15.87 -26.62 -5.37
CA ALA A 347 15.21 -27.17 -6.57
C ALA A 347 16.11 -27.19 -7.80
N PHE A 348 17.01 -26.21 -7.92
CA PHE A 348 17.79 -25.94 -9.14
C PHE A 348 19.32 -25.97 -8.96
N GLY A 349 19.83 -26.00 -7.73
CA GLY A 349 21.25 -25.82 -7.41
C GLY A 349 22.19 -26.77 -8.15
N ASP A 350 21.81 -28.05 -8.23
CA ASP A 350 22.60 -29.08 -8.93
C ASP A 350 22.24 -29.21 -10.42
N LYS A 351 21.19 -28.52 -10.88
CA LYS A 351 20.63 -28.64 -12.23
C LYS A 351 21.05 -27.53 -13.17
N LEU A 352 21.44 -26.37 -12.62
CA LEU A 352 21.80 -25.18 -13.38
C LEU A 352 23.28 -24.87 -13.18
N ASN A 353 23.93 -24.40 -14.24
CA ASN A 353 25.28 -23.85 -14.12
C ASN A 353 25.25 -22.59 -13.24
N GLY A 354 26.36 -22.30 -12.55
CA GLY A 354 26.43 -21.20 -11.56
C GLY A 354 25.91 -19.85 -12.05
N ASP A 355 26.26 -19.44 -13.28
CA ASP A 355 25.81 -18.15 -13.83
C ASP A 355 24.29 -18.10 -14.09
N VAL A 356 23.72 -19.20 -14.57
CA VAL A 356 22.27 -19.31 -14.84
C VAL A 356 21.50 -19.39 -13.53
N LEU A 357 22.02 -20.14 -12.55
CA LEU A 357 21.46 -20.19 -11.21
C LEU A 357 21.46 -18.81 -10.57
N ASP A 358 22.58 -18.08 -10.61
CA ASP A 358 22.68 -16.72 -10.05
C ASP A 358 21.67 -15.77 -10.71
N LEU A 359 21.45 -15.87 -12.03
CA LEU A 359 20.44 -15.09 -12.72
C LEU A 359 19.02 -15.43 -12.25
N VAL A 360 18.70 -16.71 -12.12
CA VAL A 360 17.40 -17.17 -11.60
C VAL A 360 17.20 -16.67 -10.17
N LEU A 361 18.17 -16.90 -9.29
CA LEU A 361 18.09 -16.53 -7.86
C LEU A 361 17.94 -15.02 -7.64
N LYS A 362 18.49 -14.18 -8.52
CA LYS A 362 18.30 -12.71 -8.46
C LYS A 362 16.88 -12.26 -8.79
N ASN A 363 16.11 -13.06 -9.53
CA ASN A 363 14.75 -12.71 -9.97
C ASN A 363 13.65 -13.39 -9.13
N ILE A 364 14.01 -14.25 -8.18
CA ILE A 364 13.05 -14.97 -7.33
C ILE A 364 12.50 -14.11 -6.19
N PRO A 365 13.33 -13.37 -5.43
CA PRO A 365 12.84 -12.47 -4.40
C PRO A 365 11.98 -11.37 -5.00
N PHE A 366 10.87 -11.05 -4.35
CA PHE A 366 10.03 -9.93 -4.70
C PHE A 366 10.66 -8.58 -4.30
N THR A 367 11.42 -8.60 -3.20
CA THR A 367 12.11 -7.45 -2.64
C THR A 367 13.53 -7.34 -3.17
N LYS A 368 13.87 -6.14 -3.65
CA LYS A 368 15.19 -5.81 -4.19
C LYS A 368 16.32 -6.05 -3.17
N GLN A 369 16.05 -5.79 -1.89
CA GLN A 369 17.01 -5.92 -0.80
C GLN A 369 17.49 -7.36 -0.61
N ILE A 370 16.60 -8.34 -0.80
CA ILE A 370 16.97 -9.76 -0.74
C ILE A 370 17.68 -10.18 -2.02
N ALA A 371 17.19 -9.74 -3.19
CA ALA A 371 17.80 -10.04 -4.49
C ALA A 371 19.26 -9.56 -4.63
N GLU A 372 19.62 -8.47 -3.95
CA GLU A 372 20.97 -7.89 -4.01
C GLU A 372 21.93 -8.44 -2.94
N LYS A 373 21.42 -9.17 -1.95
CA LYS A 373 22.18 -9.61 -0.78
C LYS A 373 22.97 -10.91 -1.05
N LYS A 374 24.22 -10.74 -1.51
CA LYS A 374 25.09 -11.81 -2.02
C LYS A 374 25.32 -12.97 -1.05
N ASP A 375 25.41 -12.71 0.24
CA ASP A 375 25.53 -13.71 1.29
C ASP A 375 24.33 -14.65 1.33
N LEU A 376 23.11 -14.12 1.18
CA LEU A 376 21.89 -14.92 1.12
C LEU A 376 21.82 -15.78 -0.14
N ILE A 377 22.34 -15.31 -1.28
CA ILE A 377 22.39 -16.10 -2.52
C ILE A 377 23.36 -17.29 -2.33
N LYS A 378 24.54 -17.04 -1.78
CA LYS A 378 25.64 -18.01 -1.76
C LYS A 378 25.62 -18.98 -0.57
N SER A 379 25.03 -18.59 0.57
CA SER A 379 25.17 -19.34 1.82
C SER A 379 23.84 -19.84 2.35
N ALA A 380 23.67 -21.16 2.37
CA ALA A 380 22.53 -21.82 3.04
C ALA A 380 22.51 -21.53 4.55
N VAL A 381 23.68 -21.36 5.17
CA VAL A 381 23.79 -20.99 6.59
C VAL A 381 23.26 -19.56 6.80
N ALA A 382 23.63 -18.61 5.93
CA ALA A 382 23.14 -17.24 6.02
C ALA A 382 21.61 -17.16 5.80
N ARG A 383 21.07 -17.91 4.84
CA ARG A 383 19.61 -18.00 4.62
C ARG A 383 18.90 -18.52 5.87
N ARG A 384 19.35 -19.63 6.45
CA ARG A 384 18.75 -20.22 7.66
C ARG A 384 18.81 -19.27 8.86
N ALA A 385 19.96 -18.67 9.11
CA ALA A 385 20.11 -17.69 10.19
C ALA A 385 19.17 -16.50 9.99
N THR A 386 19.04 -16.01 8.76
CA THR A 386 18.15 -14.88 8.42
C THR A 386 16.68 -15.25 8.56
N MET A 387 16.25 -16.42 8.10
CA MET A 387 14.87 -16.91 8.30
C MET A 387 14.53 -17.02 9.78
N LYS A 388 15.43 -17.59 10.59
CA LYS A 388 15.27 -17.73 12.04
C LYS A 388 15.14 -16.37 12.73
N ALA A 389 15.98 -15.41 12.34
CA ALA A 389 15.94 -14.05 12.88
C ALA A 389 14.63 -13.33 12.49
N LEU A 390 14.25 -13.36 11.21
CA LEU A 390 13.03 -12.71 10.71
C LEU A 390 11.77 -13.33 11.32
N MET A 391 11.68 -14.66 11.42
CA MET A 391 10.54 -15.32 12.09
C MET A 391 10.44 -14.89 13.55
N GLY A 392 11.56 -14.83 14.27
CA GLY A 392 11.58 -14.33 15.64
C GLY A 392 11.04 -12.89 15.75
N GLN A 393 11.42 -12.02 14.81
CA GLN A 393 10.92 -10.65 14.73
C GLN A 393 9.42 -10.58 14.39
N VAL A 394 8.93 -11.36 13.40
CA VAL A 394 7.51 -11.45 13.04
C VAL A 394 6.68 -11.86 14.24
N LEU A 395 7.10 -12.90 14.95
CA LEU A 395 6.34 -13.39 16.11
C LEU A 395 6.39 -12.43 17.31
N LYS A 396 7.50 -11.67 17.50
CA LYS A 396 7.54 -10.56 18.47
C LYS A 396 6.53 -9.45 18.09
N LEU A 397 6.47 -9.04 16.82
CA LEU A 397 5.52 -8.02 16.33
C LEU A 397 4.07 -8.49 16.45
N TYR A 398 3.80 -9.75 16.08
CA TYR A 398 2.50 -10.39 16.25
C TYR A 398 2.00 -10.28 17.69
N ARG A 399 2.83 -10.66 18.67
CA ARG A 399 2.51 -10.54 20.10
C ARG A 399 2.24 -9.10 20.51
N LYS A 400 3.10 -8.16 20.09
CA LYS A 400 2.98 -6.76 20.48
C LYS A 400 1.65 -6.18 19.99
N VAL A 401 1.30 -6.37 18.71
CA VAL A 401 0.00 -5.94 18.17
C VAL A 401 -1.16 -6.62 18.89
N LYS A 402 -1.09 -7.94 19.13
CA LYS A 402 -2.14 -8.69 19.86
C LYS A 402 -2.36 -8.15 21.27
N SER A 403 -1.28 -7.78 21.98
CA SER A 403 -1.36 -7.23 23.33
C SER A 403 -1.98 -5.82 23.38
N MET A 404 -1.87 -5.06 22.28
CA MET A 404 -2.51 -3.75 22.14
C MET A 404 -3.98 -3.90 21.76
N ASN A 405 -4.27 -4.74 20.75
CA ASN A 405 -5.62 -5.05 20.31
C ASN A 405 -5.70 -6.46 19.71
N HIS A 406 -6.29 -7.39 20.47
CA HIS A 406 -6.39 -8.80 20.11
C HIS A 406 -7.34 -9.08 18.93
N LEU A 407 -8.18 -8.13 18.52
CA LEU A 407 -9.10 -8.28 17.40
C LEU A 407 -8.42 -8.01 16.04
N VAL A 408 -7.35 -7.23 16.01
CA VAL A 408 -6.67 -6.81 14.76
C VAL A 408 -6.29 -7.99 13.89
N TRP A 409 -5.61 -8.99 14.43
CA TRP A 409 -5.18 -10.14 13.63
C TRP A 409 -6.36 -10.99 13.13
N LYS A 410 -7.45 -11.07 13.89
CA LYS A 410 -8.69 -11.73 13.43
C LYS A 410 -9.32 -10.94 12.28
N GLY A 411 -9.43 -9.62 12.40
CA GLY A 411 -9.92 -8.74 11.34
C GLY A 411 -9.11 -8.87 10.06
N MET A 412 -7.78 -8.90 10.19
CA MET A 412 -6.87 -9.15 9.06
C MET A 412 -7.09 -10.56 8.50
N ALA A 413 -7.01 -11.64 9.28
CA ALA A 413 -7.10 -13.00 8.73
C ALA A 413 -8.44 -13.33 8.04
N TRP A 414 -9.55 -12.70 8.45
CA TRP A 414 -10.91 -13.04 8.02
C TRP A 414 -11.61 -12.01 7.15
N LEU A 415 -10.91 -10.94 6.71
CA LEU A 415 -11.50 -9.89 5.85
C LEU A 415 -12.77 -9.30 6.48
N MET A 416 -12.71 -8.87 7.75
CA MET A 416 -13.81 -8.10 8.33
C MET A 416 -13.74 -6.65 7.83
N ARG A 417 -14.06 -6.42 6.54
CA ARG A 417 -14.25 -5.08 6.00
C ARG A 417 -15.64 -4.60 6.38
N GLY A 418 -15.71 -3.75 7.40
CA GLY A 418 -16.84 -2.83 7.58
C GLY A 418 -16.59 -1.52 6.83
N ASP A 419 -17.64 -0.86 6.37
CA ASP A 419 -17.62 0.56 5.96
C ASP A 419 -17.52 1.46 7.20
N THR A 420 -16.56 1.18 8.07
CA THR A 420 -16.46 1.88 9.34
C THR A 420 -15.82 3.24 9.11
N PRO A 421 -16.44 4.33 9.61
CA PRO A 421 -15.79 5.62 9.67
C PRO A 421 -14.53 5.54 10.54
N TRP A 422 -13.66 6.55 10.40
CA TRP A 422 -12.49 6.65 11.24
C TRP A 422 -12.88 6.69 12.72
N PRO A 423 -12.18 5.93 13.59
CA PRO A 423 -12.46 5.92 15.01
C PRO A 423 -12.36 7.33 15.60
N SER A 424 -13.31 7.69 16.44
CA SER A 424 -13.22 8.91 17.27
C SER A 424 -12.15 8.75 18.36
N GLU A 425 -11.88 9.81 19.13
CA GLU A 425 -10.93 9.75 20.25
C GLU A 425 -11.30 8.68 21.31
N ASP A 426 -12.60 8.42 21.50
CA ASP A 426 -13.13 7.37 22.38
C ASP A 426 -13.60 6.17 21.56
N HIS A 427 -12.66 5.46 20.93
CA HIS A 427 -13.01 4.32 20.10
C HIS A 427 -12.89 2.99 20.84
N THR A 428 -13.74 2.06 20.43
CA THR A 428 -13.71 0.67 20.87
C THR A 428 -12.56 -0.10 20.20
N LEU A 429 -12.17 -1.24 20.80
CA LEU A 429 -11.23 -2.17 20.16
C LEU A 429 -11.70 -2.62 18.77
N VAL A 430 -13.02 -2.64 18.52
CA VAL A 430 -13.61 -3.01 17.24
C VAL A 430 -13.36 -1.92 16.20
N GLU A 431 -13.64 -0.66 16.52
CA GLU A 431 -13.43 0.47 15.59
C GLU A 431 -11.94 0.67 15.26
N GLU A 432 -11.03 0.51 16.23
CA GLU A 432 -9.59 0.52 15.95
C GLU A 432 -9.23 -0.61 14.99
N MET A 433 -9.71 -1.82 15.25
CA MET A 433 -9.47 -2.99 14.40
C MET A 433 -9.96 -2.75 12.97
N GLU A 434 -11.18 -2.24 12.79
CA GLU A 434 -11.75 -1.98 11.47
C GLU A 434 -10.93 -0.93 10.71
N ALA A 435 -10.48 0.13 11.39
CA ALA A 435 -9.59 1.12 10.81
C ALA A 435 -8.23 0.52 10.41
N GLN A 436 -7.62 -0.31 11.27
CA GLN A 436 -6.37 -1.00 10.97
C GLN A 436 -6.50 -1.88 9.72
N VAL A 437 -7.59 -2.66 9.65
CA VAL A 437 -7.88 -3.54 8.52
C VAL A 437 -8.06 -2.72 7.26
N LYS A 438 -8.92 -1.69 7.28
CA LYS A 438 -9.17 -0.81 6.13
C LYS A 438 -7.87 -0.23 5.55
N MET A 439 -6.95 0.22 6.40
CA MET A 439 -5.70 0.84 5.95
C MET A 439 -4.67 -0.14 5.40
N ASN A 440 -4.55 -1.32 6.00
CA ASN A 440 -3.44 -2.23 5.72
C ASN A 440 -3.83 -3.36 4.77
N TRP A 441 -5.10 -3.74 4.73
CA TRP A 441 -5.54 -4.99 4.12
C TRP A 441 -5.09 -5.18 2.67
N GLU A 442 -5.24 -4.16 1.81
CA GLU A 442 -4.84 -4.26 0.40
C GLU A 442 -3.35 -4.64 0.27
N SER A 443 -2.46 -4.03 1.07
CA SER A 443 -1.03 -4.39 1.04
C SER A 443 -0.74 -5.82 1.51
N TRP A 444 -1.54 -6.36 2.44
CA TRP A 444 -1.39 -7.72 2.94
C TRP A 444 -1.87 -8.76 1.95
N ILE A 445 -3.01 -8.53 1.28
CA ILE A 445 -3.48 -9.47 0.24
C ILE A 445 -2.68 -9.38 -1.05
N GLU A 446 -2.12 -8.19 -1.35
CA GLU A 446 -1.24 -7.98 -2.49
C GLU A 446 0.15 -8.60 -2.25
N THR A 447 0.40 -9.11 -1.03
CA THR A 447 1.65 -9.79 -0.66
C THR A 447 1.43 -11.30 -0.64
N PRO A 448 1.99 -12.03 -1.63
CA PRO A 448 1.84 -13.48 -1.69
C PRO A 448 2.35 -14.19 -0.43
N GLY A 449 1.51 -15.05 0.15
CA GLY A 449 1.84 -15.86 1.33
C GLY A 449 1.70 -15.15 2.68
N ALA A 450 1.48 -13.83 2.73
CA ALA A 450 1.41 -13.09 3.99
C ALA A 450 0.21 -13.50 4.86
N ILE A 451 -0.99 -13.58 4.26
CA ILE A 451 -2.20 -14.03 4.97
C ILE A 451 -2.11 -15.49 5.38
N THR A 452 -1.52 -16.35 4.54
CA THR A 452 -1.31 -17.77 4.86
C THR A 452 -0.41 -17.91 6.09
N LEU A 453 0.73 -17.22 6.12
CA LEU A 453 1.64 -17.24 7.26
C LEU A 453 0.98 -16.65 8.52
N LEU A 454 0.23 -15.55 8.39
CA LEU A 454 -0.50 -14.97 9.52
C LEU A 454 -1.48 -15.98 10.12
N ARG A 455 -2.28 -16.67 9.28
CA ARG A 455 -3.20 -17.72 9.74
C ARG A 455 -2.47 -18.86 10.43
N GLU A 456 -1.34 -19.32 9.87
CA GLU A 456 -0.52 -20.36 10.49
C GLU A 456 -0.01 -19.96 11.88
N ILE A 457 0.48 -18.72 12.04
CA ILE A 457 0.89 -18.16 13.33
C ILE A 457 -0.29 -18.19 14.30
N MET A 458 -1.46 -17.71 13.88
CA MET A 458 -2.65 -17.68 14.72
C MET A 458 -3.13 -19.09 15.12
N THR A 459 -3.16 -20.05 14.20
CA THR A 459 -3.53 -21.45 14.50
C THR A 459 -2.58 -22.04 15.53
N LYS A 460 -1.25 -21.90 15.35
CA LYS A 460 -0.27 -22.44 16.29
C LYS A 460 -0.29 -21.73 17.65
N ALA A 461 -0.73 -20.47 17.69
CA ALA A 461 -0.94 -19.71 18.91
C ALA A 461 -2.29 -20.01 19.61
N GLY A 462 -3.20 -20.77 18.98
CA GLY A 462 -4.54 -21.05 19.50
C GLY A 462 -5.52 -19.89 19.38
N ASP A 463 -5.28 -18.98 18.43
CA ASP A 463 -6.09 -17.77 18.18
C ASP A 463 -7.12 -17.93 17.05
N LEU A 464 -7.03 -19.03 16.30
CA LEU A 464 -8.03 -19.56 15.37
C LEU A 464 -8.55 -20.88 15.91
#